data_AF-A0A7V3WM43-F1
#
_entry.id   AF-A0A7V3WM43-F1
#
_cell.length_a   1.000
_cell.length_b   1.000
_cell.length_c   1.000
_cell.angle_alpha   90.00
_cell.angle_beta   90.00
_cell.angle_gamma   90.00
#
_symmetry.space_group_name_H-M   'P 1'
#
loop_
_entity.id
_entity.type
_entity.pdbx_description
1 polymer ?
#
loop_
_entity_poly.entity_id
_entity_poly.type
_entity_poly.pdbx_seq_one_letter_code
_entity_poly.pdbx_strand_id
1 'polypeptide(L)'
;MDKLKILFNTVRYVTFLQACHRVRYEAVKRFKKSIRQVQCLEINHNFKWILPEQYDIGPDTPLAFEYNIHELLQNKFTFLNKLTFNFPGKIDWYSNPFKYRLWNFKLNYFDYLQDLVMGYAAYSDLRYIDKGYELIESWINANIGKYNTNTWDPYVVSKRVINLILFYNATKDNCRYSKKLLDAINTQAHFLHKNMELYLGANHVIMNAKALIFCGVFLNNKRFLKTGLKVINKEFNNQVMTDGGHYELSPSYHIEVLMHYIESALVLQRNSHDGAGKEVLEKAKIMFEYLYNIITPYGEIPLVNDSTQDYPVPVNEILECGAVLFNDARYKKFGNPTLGFYTIKLLGAESINAYKCMEALPGHKTGAVLNKDTGYYILRDSTPSGEIYMLFDCGNIGPDSNPGHSHADSMNLLLSVGLNNLFVDSGTYTYKICSKRNYFRSTRAHNTIEIDGISSSQIWSAFRVGKRARSKVVNNTLEDTYSYISAEHDGYSRVLGKSRITHRRSILYIKGESLVI
;
A
#
# COMPACT_ATOMS: atom_id res chain seq x y z
N MET A 1 33.40 1.95 16.14
CA MET A 1 33.34 0.54 15.64
C MET A 1 31.92 0.03 15.33
N ASP A 2 30.84 0.73 15.67
CA ASP A 2 29.48 0.15 15.66
C ASP A 2 28.70 0.28 14.34
N LYS A 3 28.87 1.38 13.57
CA LYS A 3 28.10 1.63 12.34
C LYS A 3 28.30 0.58 11.24
N LEU A 4 29.52 0.05 11.08
CA LEU A 4 29.81 -0.99 10.09
C LEU A 4 29.12 -2.32 10.44
N LYS A 5 29.06 -2.68 11.73
CA LYS A 5 28.33 -3.86 12.19
C LYS A 5 26.83 -3.71 11.97
N ILE A 6 26.26 -2.54 12.29
CA ILE A 6 24.85 -2.24 12.04
C ILE A 6 24.55 -2.34 10.54
N LEU A 7 25.40 -1.73 9.70
CA LEU A 7 25.23 -1.78 8.25
C LEU A 7 25.31 -3.22 7.72
N PHE A 8 26.32 -4.00 8.14
CA PHE A 8 26.44 -5.41 7.78
C PHE A 8 25.19 -6.21 8.16
N ASN A 9 24.70 -6.07 9.40
CA ASN A 9 23.49 -6.75 9.85
C ASN A 9 22.23 -6.28 9.10
N THR A 10 22.25 -5.08 8.53
CA THR A 10 21.16 -4.57 7.70
C THR A 10 21.21 -5.16 6.28
N VAL A 11 22.39 -5.20 5.65
CA VAL A 11 22.53 -5.48 4.21
C VAL A 11 22.92 -6.92 3.87
N ARG A 12 23.31 -7.75 4.85
CA ARG A 12 23.71 -9.16 4.61
C ARG A 12 22.61 -10.03 3.98
N TYR A 13 21.36 -9.56 4.01
CA TYR A 13 20.19 -10.22 3.45
C TYR A 13 19.87 -9.78 2.02
N VAL A 14 20.58 -8.78 1.49
CA VAL A 14 20.41 -8.30 0.13
C VAL A 14 21.01 -9.31 -0.83
N THR A 15 20.23 -9.76 -1.81
CA THR A 15 20.72 -10.69 -2.83
C THR A 15 21.76 -10.02 -3.73
N PHE A 16 22.63 -10.83 -4.36
CA PHE A 16 23.61 -10.32 -5.33
C PHE A 16 22.94 -9.47 -6.43
N LEU A 17 21.80 -9.93 -6.96
CA LEU A 17 21.06 -9.21 -7.99
C LEU A 17 20.53 -7.85 -7.49
N GLN A 18 19.97 -7.79 -6.28
CA GLN A 18 19.53 -6.52 -5.68
C GLN A 18 20.73 -5.57 -5.46
N ALA A 19 21.88 -6.08 -5.04
CA ALA A 19 23.09 -5.28 -4.89
C ALA A 19 23.56 -4.70 -6.23
N CYS A 20 23.60 -5.50 -7.30
CA CYS A 20 23.90 -5.02 -8.65
C CYS A 20 22.94 -3.92 -9.12
N HIS A 21 21.63 -4.12 -8.93
CA HIS A 21 20.63 -3.10 -9.24
C HIS A 21 20.80 -1.84 -8.39
N ARG A 22 21.19 -1.97 -7.12
CA ARG A 22 21.44 -0.83 -6.22
C ARG A 22 22.62 -0.01 -6.71
N VAL A 23 23.73 -0.66 -7.07
CA VAL A 23 24.91 0.01 -7.63
C VAL A 23 24.54 0.77 -8.90
N ARG A 24 23.78 0.14 -9.80
CA ARG A 24 23.27 0.78 -11.01
C ARG A 24 22.39 2.00 -10.68
N TYR A 25 21.46 1.87 -9.73
CA TYR A 25 20.59 2.98 -9.32
C TYR A 25 21.39 4.15 -8.74
N GLU A 26 22.34 3.88 -7.83
CA GLU A 26 23.19 4.92 -7.25
C GLU A 26 24.09 5.59 -8.31
N ALA A 27 24.57 4.84 -9.30
CA ALA A 27 25.31 5.40 -10.44
C ALA A 27 24.40 6.32 -11.28
N VAL A 28 23.19 5.88 -11.64
CA VAL A 28 22.22 6.73 -12.34
C VAL A 28 21.93 8.00 -11.55
N LYS A 29 21.66 7.86 -10.25
CA LYS A 29 21.34 8.98 -9.36
C LYS A 29 22.47 10.03 -9.28
N ARG A 30 23.73 9.57 -9.28
CA ARG A 30 24.92 10.43 -9.16
C ARG A 30 25.31 11.08 -10.49
N PHE A 31 25.18 10.36 -11.60
CA PHE A 31 25.74 10.80 -12.90
C PHE A 31 24.71 11.28 -13.91
N LYS A 32 23.43 10.91 -13.78
CA LYS A 32 22.39 11.39 -14.70
C LYS A 32 22.07 12.84 -14.39
N LYS A 33 22.25 13.71 -15.40
CA LYS A 33 21.96 15.14 -15.27
C LYS A 33 20.73 15.59 -16.07
N SER A 34 20.35 14.84 -17.10
CA SER A 34 19.28 15.23 -18.02
C SER A 34 18.24 14.13 -18.25
N ILE A 35 17.06 14.57 -18.68
CA ILE A 35 15.98 13.72 -19.15
C ILE A 35 15.69 14.07 -20.60
N ARG A 36 15.98 13.14 -21.51
CA ARG A 36 15.66 13.29 -22.92
C ARG A 36 14.17 13.06 -23.12
N GLN A 37 13.48 14.05 -23.68
CA GLN A 37 12.10 13.90 -24.12
C GLN A 37 11.99 12.84 -25.23
N VAL A 38 10.94 12.04 -25.17
CA VAL A 38 10.62 11.02 -26.17
C VAL A 38 9.24 11.34 -26.75
N GLN A 39 9.18 11.54 -28.07
CA GLN A 39 7.93 11.84 -28.75
C GLN A 39 6.97 10.64 -28.72
N CYS A 40 5.70 10.89 -28.42
CA CYS A 40 4.62 9.91 -28.48
C CYS A 40 4.06 9.82 -29.89
N LEU A 41 4.30 8.71 -30.59
CA LEU A 41 3.86 8.54 -31.98
C LEU A 41 2.47 7.92 -32.10
N GLU A 42 2.10 7.10 -31.12
CA GLU A 42 0.88 6.31 -31.14
C GLU A 42 0.29 6.21 -29.73
N ILE A 43 -1.03 6.19 -29.66
CA ILE A 43 -1.80 5.87 -28.45
C ILE A 43 -2.96 4.95 -28.81
N ASN A 44 -3.44 4.20 -27.83
CA ASN A 44 -4.74 3.55 -27.92
C ASN A 44 -5.85 4.60 -27.74
N HIS A 45 -6.41 5.08 -28.85
CA HIS A 45 -7.51 6.06 -28.84
C HIS A 45 -8.77 5.54 -28.15
N ASN A 46 -8.94 4.21 -28.11
CA ASN A 46 -10.03 3.51 -27.46
C ASN A 46 -9.66 3.03 -26.05
N PHE A 47 -8.67 3.65 -25.39
CA PHE A 47 -8.34 3.32 -24.00
C PHE A 47 -9.60 3.45 -23.12
N LYS A 48 -9.92 2.38 -22.39
CA LYS A 48 -11.09 2.31 -21.52
C LYS A 48 -10.70 2.28 -20.05
N TRP A 49 -11.27 3.20 -19.30
CA TRP A 49 -11.28 3.26 -17.83
C TRP A 49 -12.59 3.91 -17.40
N ILE A 50 -13.08 3.63 -16.19
CA ILE A 50 -14.34 4.22 -15.72
C ILE A 50 -14.14 5.71 -15.50
N LEU A 51 -14.96 6.50 -16.19
CA LEU A 51 -14.97 7.95 -16.10
C LEU A 51 -15.97 8.43 -15.04
N PRO A 52 -15.81 9.65 -14.49
CA PRO A 52 -16.71 10.17 -13.47
C PRO A 52 -18.18 10.21 -13.85
N GLU A 53 -18.52 10.41 -15.13
CA GLU A 53 -19.92 10.40 -15.59
C GLU A 53 -20.56 9.01 -15.45
N GLN A 54 -19.74 7.97 -15.31
CA GLN A 54 -20.14 6.57 -15.16
C GLN A 54 -20.16 6.09 -13.69
N TYR A 55 -19.89 7.00 -12.74
CA TYR A 55 -19.90 6.66 -11.32
C TYR A 55 -21.32 6.60 -10.73
N ASP A 56 -22.34 7.18 -11.39
CA ASP A 56 -23.73 7.30 -10.90
C ASP A 56 -23.82 7.64 -9.41
N ILE A 57 -23.31 8.84 -9.10
CA ILE A 57 -23.15 9.34 -7.73
C ILE A 57 -24.43 10.07 -7.34
N GLY A 58 -25.14 9.53 -6.34
CA GLY A 58 -26.30 10.19 -5.74
C GLY A 58 -25.89 11.35 -4.82
N PRO A 59 -26.83 12.23 -4.42
CA PRO A 59 -26.54 13.34 -3.49
C PRO A 59 -26.00 12.88 -2.13
N ASP A 60 -26.28 11.63 -1.73
CA ASP A 60 -25.81 11.03 -0.48
C ASP A 60 -24.48 10.28 -0.60
N THR A 61 -23.96 10.09 -1.83
CA THR A 61 -22.64 9.47 -2.02
C THR A 61 -21.60 10.52 -1.65
N PRO A 62 -20.76 10.29 -0.62
CA PRO A 62 -19.73 11.24 -0.26
C PRO A 62 -18.79 11.38 -1.47
N LEU A 63 -18.83 12.52 -2.16
CA LEU A 63 -17.72 12.94 -3.02
C LEU A 63 -16.54 13.20 -2.08
N ALA A 64 -15.87 12.12 -1.71
CA ALA A 64 -14.66 12.18 -0.91
C ALA A 64 -13.55 12.68 -1.82
N PHE A 65 -13.42 14.00 -1.93
CA PHE A 65 -12.20 14.58 -2.47
C PHE A 65 -11.07 14.29 -1.47
N GLU A 66 -9.96 13.69 -1.93
CA GLU A 66 -8.78 13.50 -1.08
C GLU A 66 -8.20 14.87 -0.68
N TYR A 67 -8.41 15.88 -1.53
CA TYR A 67 -7.93 17.25 -1.39
C TYR A 67 -9.06 18.28 -1.47
N ASN A 68 -8.85 19.44 -0.87
CA ASN A 68 -9.76 20.56 -1.07
C ASN A 68 -9.58 21.14 -2.49
N ILE A 69 -10.51 20.80 -3.39
CA ILE A 69 -10.46 21.19 -4.80
C ILE A 69 -10.44 22.70 -5.03
N HIS A 70 -11.06 23.49 -4.16
CA HIS A 70 -11.06 24.95 -4.27
C HIS A 70 -9.71 25.55 -3.87
N GLU A 71 -9.02 24.93 -2.91
CA GLU A 71 -7.64 25.29 -2.55
C GLU A 71 -6.66 24.95 -3.69
N LEU A 72 -6.88 23.84 -4.41
CA LEU A 72 -6.05 23.47 -5.56
C LEU A 72 -6.07 24.55 -6.65
N LEU A 73 -7.22 25.17 -6.92
CA LEU A 73 -7.33 26.29 -7.87
C LEU A 73 -6.39 27.46 -7.52
N GLN A 74 -6.07 27.61 -6.24
CA GLN A 74 -5.22 28.68 -5.70
C GLN A 74 -3.76 28.24 -5.46
N ASN A 75 -3.32 27.09 -5.99
CA ASN A 75 -2.00 26.50 -5.73
C ASN A 75 -1.74 26.20 -4.25
N LYS A 76 -2.79 25.87 -3.50
CA LYS A 76 -2.71 25.45 -2.11
C LYS A 76 -2.91 23.94 -2.02
N PHE A 77 -1.89 23.25 -1.51
CA PHE A 77 -1.82 21.78 -1.46
C PHE A 77 -1.75 21.29 -0.02
N THR A 78 -2.56 20.28 0.29
CA THR A 78 -2.66 19.68 1.62
C THR A 78 -2.35 18.20 1.53
N PHE A 79 -1.24 17.76 2.12
CA PHE A 79 -0.83 16.36 2.13
C PHE A 79 -0.52 15.90 3.55
N LEU A 80 -0.47 14.59 3.81
CA LEU A 80 0.11 13.98 5.02
C LEU A 80 -0.33 14.63 6.34
N ASN A 81 -1.43 14.18 6.93
CA ASN A 81 -1.94 14.73 8.21
C ASN A 81 -2.16 16.25 8.16
N LYS A 82 -2.83 16.73 7.10
CA LYS A 82 -3.23 18.13 6.90
C LYS A 82 -2.08 19.15 6.79
N LEU A 83 -0.88 18.72 6.39
CA LEU A 83 0.24 19.63 6.11
C LEU A 83 0.00 20.42 4.82
N THR A 84 -0.41 21.67 5.01
CA THR A 84 -0.90 22.58 3.97
C THR A 84 0.13 23.61 3.57
N PHE A 85 0.45 23.72 2.28
CA PHE A 85 1.34 24.75 1.76
C PHE A 85 0.71 25.49 0.57
N ASN A 86 0.79 26.82 0.61
CA ASN A 86 0.31 27.69 -0.46
C ASN A 86 1.50 28.24 -1.25
N PHE A 87 1.49 28.10 -2.58
CA PHE A 87 2.50 28.72 -3.44
C PHE A 87 1.98 30.09 -3.92
N PRO A 88 2.60 31.22 -3.52
CA PRO A 88 2.14 32.57 -3.88
C PRO A 88 2.42 32.96 -5.35
N GLY A 89 2.54 31.99 -6.25
CA GLY A 89 2.91 32.17 -7.64
C GLY A 89 3.21 30.84 -8.32
N LYS A 90 4.29 30.78 -9.10
CA LYS A 90 4.71 29.54 -9.77
C LYS A 90 5.07 28.47 -8.73
N ILE A 91 4.57 27.26 -8.97
CA ILE A 91 4.87 26.09 -8.13
C ILE A 91 6.36 25.73 -8.25
N ASP A 92 7.04 25.66 -7.11
CA ASP A 92 8.34 25.02 -7.00
C ASP A 92 8.15 23.51 -6.77
N TRP A 93 8.28 22.74 -7.85
CA TRP A 93 8.14 21.27 -7.84
C TRP A 93 9.21 20.55 -7.01
N TYR A 94 10.26 21.24 -6.59
CA TYR A 94 11.30 20.73 -5.68
C TYR A 94 11.05 21.08 -4.21
N SER A 95 10.00 21.86 -3.94
CA SER A 95 9.68 22.36 -2.60
C SER A 95 9.44 21.24 -1.60
N ASN A 96 9.98 21.41 -0.41
CA ASN A 96 9.82 20.51 0.73
C ASN A 96 9.68 21.33 2.03
N PRO A 97 8.58 22.08 2.17
CA PRO A 97 8.45 23.12 3.20
C PRO A 97 8.46 22.55 4.62
N PHE A 98 8.04 21.29 4.78
CA PHE A 98 7.97 20.61 6.08
C PHE A 98 9.19 19.76 6.43
N LYS A 99 10.25 19.81 5.59
CA LYS A 99 11.41 18.91 5.67
C LYS A 99 10.98 17.44 5.77
N TYR A 100 9.98 17.07 4.98
CA TYR A 100 9.37 15.75 4.95
C TYR A 100 9.29 15.29 3.50
N ARG A 101 10.27 14.48 3.06
CA ARG A 101 10.44 14.10 1.64
C ARG A 101 9.14 13.57 1.00
N LEU A 102 8.32 12.85 1.76
CA LEU A 102 7.05 12.30 1.30
C LEU A 102 6.05 13.40 0.88
N TRP A 103 6.12 14.60 1.46
CA TRP A 103 5.28 15.73 1.05
C TRP A 103 5.61 16.17 -0.38
N ASN A 104 6.92 16.28 -0.71
CA ASN A 104 7.37 16.58 -2.07
C ASN A 104 7.01 15.45 -3.05
N PHE A 105 7.04 14.20 -2.59
CA PHE A 105 6.58 13.06 -3.38
C PHE A 105 5.09 13.17 -3.71
N LYS A 106 4.23 13.42 -2.72
CA LYS A 106 2.78 13.65 -2.92
C LYS A 106 2.48 14.80 -3.88
N LEU A 107 3.20 15.92 -3.79
CA LEU A 107 3.12 17.02 -4.77
C LEU A 107 3.39 16.54 -6.21
N ASN A 108 4.30 15.58 -6.37
CA ASN A 108 4.73 15.05 -7.66
C ASN A 108 4.04 13.74 -8.08
N TYR A 109 3.14 13.16 -7.25
CA TYR A 109 2.32 11.99 -7.60
C TYR A 109 1.14 12.36 -8.51
N PHE A 110 0.64 13.59 -8.40
CA PHE A 110 -0.48 14.11 -9.18
C PHE A 110 -1.82 13.42 -8.84
N ASP A 111 -1.97 12.87 -7.63
CA ASP A 111 -3.23 12.29 -7.16
C ASP A 111 -4.38 13.31 -7.27
N TYR A 112 -4.09 14.59 -6.99
CA TYR A 112 -5.01 15.72 -7.11
C TYR A 112 -5.57 15.97 -8.51
N LEU A 113 -4.99 15.40 -9.58
CA LEU A 113 -5.59 15.51 -10.91
C LEU A 113 -6.92 14.76 -10.98
N GLN A 114 -7.06 13.65 -10.23
CA GLN A 114 -8.31 12.91 -10.17
C GLN A 114 -9.40 13.74 -9.49
N ASP A 115 -9.06 14.44 -8.41
CA ASP A 115 -9.97 15.35 -7.72
C ASP A 115 -10.41 16.54 -8.58
N LEU A 116 -9.54 17.06 -9.45
CA LEU A 116 -9.90 18.10 -10.41
C LEU A 116 -10.89 17.58 -11.48
N VAL A 117 -10.70 16.36 -11.99
CA VAL A 117 -11.69 15.74 -12.90
C VAL A 117 -13.03 15.54 -12.17
N MET A 118 -13.00 15.09 -10.91
CA MET A 118 -14.21 14.97 -10.09
C MET A 118 -14.89 16.32 -9.86
N GLY A 119 -14.12 17.38 -9.59
CA GLY A 119 -14.65 18.74 -9.46
C GLY A 119 -15.33 19.22 -10.73
N TYR A 120 -14.75 18.93 -11.90
CA TYR A 120 -15.41 19.20 -13.18
C TYR A 120 -16.73 18.43 -13.32
N ALA A 121 -16.73 17.13 -13.05
CA ALA A 121 -17.94 16.30 -13.14
C ALA A 121 -19.04 16.76 -12.19
N ALA A 122 -18.68 17.19 -10.96
CA ALA A 122 -19.63 17.62 -9.95
C ALA A 122 -20.21 19.02 -10.21
N TYR A 123 -19.40 19.95 -10.70
CA TYR A 123 -19.79 21.37 -10.81
C TYR A 123 -19.95 21.87 -12.25
N SER A 124 -19.64 21.04 -13.25
CA SER A 124 -19.58 21.43 -14.67
C SER A 124 -18.70 22.67 -14.92
N ASP A 125 -17.66 22.86 -14.12
CA ASP A 125 -16.82 24.05 -14.12
C ASP A 125 -15.45 23.75 -14.77
N LEU A 126 -15.25 24.26 -15.98
CA LEU A 126 -14.02 24.04 -16.75
C LEU A 126 -12.75 24.54 -16.05
N ARG A 127 -12.85 25.43 -15.05
CA ARG A 127 -11.69 25.90 -14.28
C ARG A 127 -10.89 24.76 -13.64
N TYR A 128 -11.54 23.65 -13.26
CA TYR A 128 -10.84 22.49 -12.70
C TYR A 128 -9.97 21.77 -13.74
N ILE A 129 -10.50 21.57 -14.95
CA ILE A 129 -9.75 20.98 -16.06
C ILE A 129 -8.61 21.89 -16.49
N ASP A 130 -8.89 23.19 -16.60
CA ASP A 130 -7.91 24.21 -16.92
C ASP A 130 -6.76 24.23 -15.91
N LYS A 131 -7.10 24.10 -14.62
CA LYS A 131 -6.11 23.98 -13.56
C LYS A 131 -5.25 22.73 -13.73
N GLY A 132 -5.84 21.60 -14.05
CA GLY A 132 -5.10 20.36 -14.30
C GLY A 132 -4.05 20.53 -15.41
N TYR A 133 -4.44 21.11 -16.55
CA TYR A 133 -3.52 21.41 -17.65
C TYR A 133 -2.44 22.43 -17.26
N GLU A 134 -2.78 23.49 -16.52
CA GLU A 134 -1.83 24.47 -16.00
C GLU A 134 -0.73 23.81 -15.14
N LEU A 135 -1.14 22.95 -14.20
CA LEU A 135 -0.24 22.21 -13.31
C LEU A 135 0.69 21.27 -14.09
N ILE A 136 0.12 20.51 -15.05
CA ILE A 136 0.87 19.60 -15.93
C ILE A 136 1.91 20.37 -16.74
N GLU A 137 1.51 21.47 -17.39
CA GLU A 137 2.40 22.26 -18.22
C GLU A 137 3.52 22.91 -17.40
N SER A 138 3.17 23.49 -16.24
CA SER A 138 4.14 24.03 -15.29
C SER A 138 5.19 22.99 -14.88
N TRP A 139 4.75 21.75 -14.59
CA TRP A 139 5.65 20.66 -14.24
C TRP A 139 6.55 20.24 -15.40
N ILE A 140 5.98 20.08 -16.61
CA ILE A 140 6.72 19.72 -17.82
C ILE A 140 7.83 20.74 -18.09
N ASN A 141 7.50 22.03 -18.06
CA ASN A 141 8.43 23.12 -18.29
C ASN A 141 9.57 23.16 -17.26
N ALA A 142 9.32 22.71 -16.02
CA ALA A 142 10.31 22.69 -14.96
C ALA A 142 11.17 21.40 -14.93
N ASN A 143 10.63 20.26 -15.39
CA ASN A 143 11.21 18.93 -15.11
C ASN A 143 11.60 18.13 -16.35
N ILE A 144 11.10 18.44 -17.55
CA ILE A 144 11.61 17.81 -18.78
C ILE A 144 12.96 18.47 -19.14
N GLY A 145 13.93 17.66 -19.55
CA GLY A 145 15.31 18.12 -19.76
C GLY A 145 16.21 18.01 -18.52
N LYS A 146 15.64 18.03 -17.30
CA LYS A 146 16.40 18.06 -16.04
C LYS A 146 16.13 16.82 -15.18
N TYR A 147 17.19 16.14 -14.76
CA TYR A 147 17.05 15.06 -13.77
C TYR A 147 17.04 15.62 -12.34
N ASN A 148 16.11 15.14 -11.53
CA ASN A 148 16.07 15.38 -10.09
C ASN A 148 15.62 14.09 -9.39
N THR A 149 16.26 13.77 -8.26
CA THR A 149 16.09 12.48 -7.59
C THR A 149 14.74 12.29 -6.90
N ASN A 150 13.94 13.34 -6.75
CA ASN A 150 12.59 13.25 -6.22
C ASN A 150 11.55 13.27 -7.35
N THR A 151 11.63 14.23 -8.27
CA THR A 151 10.62 14.34 -9.35
C THR A 151 10.73 13.19 -10.36
N TRP A 152 11.93 12.63 -10.54
CA TRP A 152 12.23 11.42 -11.32
C TRP A 152 12.59 10.21 -10.45
N ASP A 153 12.09 10.15 -9.22
CA ASP A 153 12.09 8.90 -8.45
C ASP A 153 11.14 7.88 -9.13
N PRO A 154 11.51 6.61 -9.35
CA PRO A 154 10.67 5.69 -10.13
C PRO A 154 9.29 5.44 -9.53
N TYR A 155 9.16 5.41 -8.20
CA TYR A 155 7.86 5.29 -7.54
C TYR A 155 6.99 6.52 -7.80
N VAL A 156 7.58 7.72 -7.71
CA VAL A 156 6.91 8.99 -8.02
C VAL A 156 6.47 9.03 -9.49
N VAL A 157 7.35 8.62 -10.41
CA VAL A 157 7.04 8.53 -11.85
C VAL A 157 5.90 7.55 -12.10
N SER A 158 5.86 6.42 -11.39
CA SER A 158 4.82 5.40 -11.52
C SER A 158 3.44 5.95 -11.17
N LYS A 159 3.30 6.66 -10.03
CA LYS A 159 2.03 7.29 -9.64
C LYS A 159 1.64 8.39 -10.63
N ARG A 160 2.57 9.29 -10.95
CA ARG A 160 2.32 10.41 -11.85
C ARG A 160 1.89 9.98 -13.25
N VAL A 161 2.56 9.01 -13.86
CA VAL A 161 2.24 8.61 -15.24
C VAL A 161 0.84 7.99 -15.34
N ILE A 162 0.40 7.24 -14.33
CA ILE A 162 -0.97 6.73 -14.26
C ILE A 162 -1.96 7.89 -14.14
N ASN A 163 -1.73 8.82 -13.20
CA ASN A 163 -2.62 9.97 -13.02
C ASN A 163 -2.71 10.85 -14.28
N LEU A 164 -1.62 11.00 -15.04
CA LEU A 164 -1.62 11.71 -16.32
C LEU A 164 -2.42 10.97 -17.42
N ILE A 165 -2.31 9.64 -17.48
CA ILE A 165 -3.08 8.80 -18.41
C ILE A 165 -4.58 8.93 -18.11
N LEU A 166 -4.95 8.80 -16.83
CA LEU A 166 -6.33 8.88 -16.39
C LEU A 166 -6.91 10.29 -16.61
N PHE A 167 -6.15 11.34 -16.29
CA PHE A 167 -6.55 12.72 -16.58
C PHE A 167 -6.77 12.93 -18.08
N TYR A 168 -5.82 12.54 -18.93
CA TYR A 168 -5.98 12.64 -20.38
C TYR A 168 -7.22 11.88 -20.86
N ASN A 169 -7.46 10.66 -20.35
CA ASN A 169 -8.61 9.87 -20.77
C ASN A 169 -9.95 10.53 -20.42
N ALA A 170 -10.03 11.21 -19.27
CA ALA A 170 -11.23 11.91 -18.83
C ALA A 170 -11.44 13.27 -19.50
N THR A 171 -10.40 13.88 -20.07
CA THR A 171 -10.49 15.25 -20.62
C THR A 171 -10.27 15.34 -22.13
N LYS A 172 -9.99 14.22 -22.81
CA LYS A 172 -9.66 14.19 -24.24
C LYS A 172 -10.74 14.82 -25.14
N ASP A 173 -12.01 14.72 -24.76
CA ASP A 173 -13.15 15.22 -25.54
C ASP A 173 -13.40 16.73 -25.32
N ASN A 174 -12.81 17.33 -24.28
CA ASN A 174 -12.85 18.79 -24.03
C ASN A 174 -11.87 19.59 -24.93
N CYS A 175 -11.51 19.04 -26.10
CA CYS A 175 -10.68 19.65 -27.15
C CYS A 175 -9.26 20.14 -26.75
N ARG A 176 -8.74 19.80 -25.56
CA ARG A 176 -7.37 20.15 -25.13
C ARG A 176 -6.38 19.01 -25.37
N TYR A 177 -6.32 18.52 -26.60
CA TYR A 177 -5.26 17.62 -27.03
C TYR A 177 -3.91 18.33 -26.94
N SER A 178 -3.07 17.93 -26.01
CA SER A 178 -1.70 18.43 -25.91
C SER A 178 -0.72 17.33 -26.27
N LYS A 179 -0.19 17.40 -27.49
CA LYS A 179 0.97 16.60 -27.92
C LYS A 179 2.10 16.60 -26.87
N LYS A 180 2.28 17.72 -26.17
CA LYS A 180 3.24 17.90 -25.07
C LYS A 180 2.93 17.00 -23.86
N LEU A 181 1.66 16.83 -23.48
CA LEU A 181 1.25 15.89 -22.43
C LEU A 181 1.54 14.44 -22.85
N LEU A 182 1.17 14.04 -24.07
CA LEU A 182 1.45 12.69 -24.55
C LEU A 182 2.95 12.39 -24.63
N ASP A 183 3.75 13.35 -25.10
CA ASP A 183 5.22 13.23 -25.09
C ASP A 183 5.75 13.11 -23.66
N ALA A 184 5.17 13.81 -22.68
CA ALA A 184 5.55 13.70 -21.27
C ALA A 184 5.19 12.32 -20.68
N ILE A 185 4.00 11.78 -20.99
CA ILE A 185 3.60 10.41 -20.62
C ILE A 185 4.60 9.41 -21.20
N ASN A 186 4.89 9.50 -22.51
CA ASN A 186 5.79 8.59 -23.18
C ASN A 186 7.24 8.69 -22.65
N THR A 187 7.71 9.90 -22.36
CA THR A 187 9.03 10.14 -21.73
C THR A 187 9.11 9.45 -20.37
N GLN A 188 8.06 9.54 -19.56
CA GLN A 188 8.00 8.92 -18.24
C GLN A 188 7.94 7.39 -18.31
N ALA A 189 7.15 6.83 -19.24
CA ALA A 189 7.12 5.39 -19.49
C ALA A 189 8.51 4.84 -19.86
N HIS A 190 9.21 5.51 -20.77
CA HIS A 190 10.59 5.16 -21.17
C HIS A 190 11.59 5.30 -20.02
N PHE A 191 11.44 6.32 -19.18
CA PHE A 191 12.24 6.47 -17.99
C PHE A 191 12.01 5.29 -17.03
N LEU A 192 10.75 5.01 -16.70
CA LEU A 192 10.38 3.97 -15.75
C LEU A 192 10.87 2.59 -16.21
N HIS A 193 10.65 2.26 -17.49
CA HIS A 193 11.11 0.99 -18.09
C HIS A 193 12.61 0.73 -17.91
N LYS A 194 13.43 1.78 -17.88
CA LYS A 194 14.89 1.69 -17.70
C LYS A 194 15.36 1.74 -16.24
N ASN A 195 14.50 2.19 -15.32
CA ASN A 195 14.87 2.58 -13.95
C ASN A 195 13.96 1.95 -12.87
N MET A 196 13.27 0.86 -13.17
CA MET A 196 12.49 0.10 -12.19
C MET A 196 13.29 -0.23 -10.92
N GLU A 197 12.62 -0.22 -9.77
CA GLU A 197 13.20 -0.38 -8.43
C GLU A 197 13.44 -1.85 -8.05
N LEU A 198 14.03 -2.61 -8.97
CA LEU A 198 14.40 -4.01 -8.77
C LEU A 198 15.39 -4.23 -7.61
N TYR A 199 16.08 -3.16 -7.18
CA TYR A 199 16.98 -3.18 -6.02
C TYR A 199 16.25 -3.11 -4.68
N LEU A 200 15.09 -2.44 -4.66
CA LEU A 200 14.30 -2.23 -3.45
C LEU A 200 13.29 -3.36 -3.28
N GLY A 201 12.70 -3.83 -4.38
CA GLY A 201 11.62 -4.80 -4.35
C GLY A 201 10.36 -4.18 -3.76
N ALA A 202 9.67 -4.94 -2.91
CA ALA A 202 8.55 -4.50 -2.09
C ALA A 202 7.36 -3.97 -2.90
N ASN A 203 6.43 -3.30 -2.23
CA ASN A 203 5.33 -2.58 -2.88
C ASN A 203 5.81 -1.66 -4.03
N HIS A 204 7.01 -1.08 -3.94
CA HIS A 204 7.58 -0.19 -4.96
C HIS A 204 7.69 -0.84 -6.35
N VAL A 205 8.26 -2.04 -6.46
CA VAL A 205 8.44 -2.67 -7.78
C VAL A 205 7.10 -3.12 -8.39
N ILE A 206 6.12 -3.45 -7.56
CA ILE A 206 4.75 -3.79 -8.00
C ILE A 206 4.06 -2.53 -8.54
N MET A 207 4.21 -1.38 -7.86
CA MET A 207 3.74 -0.09 -8.37
C MET A 207 4.39 0.28 -9.71
N ASN A 208 5.70 0.04 -9.87
CA ASN A 208 6.40 0.24 -11.16
C ASN A 208 5.83 -0.67 -12.26
N ALA A 209 5.52 -1.94 -11.93
CA ALA A 209 4.96 -2.90 -12.88
C ALA A 209 3.54 -2.49 -13.32
N LYS A 210 2.68 -2.10 -12.38
CA LYS A 210 1.34 -1.54 -12.65
C LYS A 210 1.43 -0.34 -13.61
N ALA A 211 2.31 0.62 -13.32
CA ALA A 211 2.47 1.79 -14.19
C ALA A 211 2.93 1.41 -15.62
N LEU A 212 3.79 0.41 -15.78
CA LEU A 212 4.17 -0.10 -17.11
C LEU A 212 3.03 -0.84 -17.82
N ILE A 213 2.13 -1.51 -17.09
CA ILE A 213 0.91 -2.09 -17.67
C ILE A 213 0.02 -0.98 -18.22
N PHE A 214 -0.30 0.03 -17.39
CA PHE A 214 -1.08 1.20 -17.83
C PHE A 214 -0.44 1.89 -19.04
N CYS A 215 0.87 2.17 -18.99
CA CYS A 215 1.59 2.76 -20.12
C CYS A 215 1.57 1.86 -21.36
N GLY A 216 1.73 0.55 -21.19
CA GLY A 216 1.72 -0.41 -22.29
C GLY A 216 0.39 -0.47 -23.01
N VAL A 217 -0.71 -0.48 -22.26
CA VAL A 217 -2.07 -0.45 -22.80
C VAL A 217 -2.38 0.90 -23.44
N PHE A 218 -2.09 2.01 -22.76
CA PHE A 218 -2.42 3.35 -23.24
C PHE A 218 -1.58 3.79 -24.45
N LEU A 219 -0.28 3.49 -24.47
CA LEU A 219 0.63 3.88 -25.57
C LEU A 219 0.73 2.81 -26.68
N ASN A 220 -0.15 1.79 -26.66
CA ASN A 220 -0.07 0.60 -27.51
C ASN A 220 1.33 -0.04 -27.57
N ASN A 221 2.08 0.00 -26.46
CA ASN A 221 3.47 -0.42 -26.39
C ASN A 221 3.61 -1.83 -25.81
N LYS A 222 3.69 -2.83 -26.70
CA LYS A 222 3.83 -4.25 -26.34
C LYS A 222 5.04 -4.54 -25.45
N ARG A 223 6.13 -3.77 -25.56
CA ARG A 223 7.34 -3.97 -24.75
C ARG A 223 7.12 -3.55 -23.30
N PHE A 224 6.47 -2.42 -23.07
CA PHE A 224 6.10 -1.97 -21.72
C PHE A 224 5.12 -2.93 -21.08
N LEU A 225 4.06 -3.31 -21.81
CA LEU A 225 3.06 -4.26 -21.34
C LEU A 225 3.70 -5.61 -20.95
N LYS A 226 4.52 -6.19 -21.84
CA LYS A 226 5.24 -7.45 -21.56
C LYS A 226 6.15 -7.35 -20.34
N THR A 227 6.81 -6.20 -20.14
CA THR A 227 7.68 -5.99 -18.99
C THR A 227 6.86 -5.89 -17.69
N GLY A 228 5.78 -5.10 -17.70
CA GLY A 228 4.88 -4.96 -16.56
C GLY A 228 4.27 -6.29 -16.14
N LEU A 229 3.71 -7.06 -17.09
CA LEU A 229 3.15 -8.39 -16.83
C LEU A 229 4.19 -9.38 -16.30
N LYS A 230 5.40 -9.40 -16.88
CA LYS A 230 6.48 -10.25 -16.39
C LYS A 230 6.83 -9.93 -14.93
N VAL A 231 6.92 -8.65 -14.59
CA VAL A 231 7.31 -8.24 -13.24
C VAL A 231 6.18 -8.47 -12.24
N ILE A 232 4.94 -8.07 -12.53
CA ILE A 232 3.83 -8.25 -11.57
C ILE A 232 3.59 -9.73 -11.22
N ASN A 233 3.75 -10.64 -12.20
CA ASN A 233 3.64 -12.08 -11.98
C ASN A 233 4.83 -12.64 -11.20
N LYS A 234 6.06 -12.22 -11.53
CA LYS A 234 7.26 -12.61 -10.79
C LYS A 234 7.20 -12.14 -9.34
N GLU A 235 6.78 -10.90 -9.11
CA GLU A 235 6.76 -10.31 -7.79
C GLU A 235 5.60 -10.82 -6.94
N PHE A 236 4.50 -11.30 -7.54
CA PHE A 236 3.49 -12.05 -6.79
C PHE A 236 4.13 -13.27 -6.11
N ASN A 237 4.84 -14.10 -6.89
CA ASN A 237 5.49 -15.30 -6.38
C ASN A 237 6.61 -15.01 -5.35
N ASN A 238 7.21 -13.81 -5.40
CA ASN A 238 8.28 -13.42 -4.48
C ASN A 238 7.77 -12.73 -3.21
N GLN A 239 6.62 -12.07 -3.28
CA GLN A 239 6.18 -11.13 -2.24
C GLN A 239 4.85 -11.52 -1.58
N VAL A 240 4.07 -12.42 -2.18
CA VAL A 240 2.86 -12.99 -1.59
C VAL A 240 3.18 -14.38 -1.09
N MET A 241 3.00 -14.58 0.22
CA MET A 241 3.31 -15.84 0.90
C MET A 241 2.21 -16.88 0.68
N THR A 242 2.43 -18.12 1.14
CA THR A 242 1.49 -19.22 0.85
C THR A 242 0.13 -19.07 1.55
N ASP A 243 0.09 -18.28 2.63
CA ASP A 243 -1.14 -17.88 3.33
C ASP A 243 -1.83 -16.66 2.70
N GLY A 244 -1.28 -16.11 1.60
CA GLY A 244 -1.80 -14.96 0.86
C GLY A 244 -1.36 -13.60 1.40
N GLY A 245 -0.64 -13.57 2.53
CA GLY A 245 -0.12 -12.35 3.11
C GLY A 245 1.00 -11.72 2.27
N HIS A 246 1.06 -10.39 2.25
CA HIS A 246 2.20 -9.70 1.65
C HIS A 246 3.37 -9.69 2.63
N TYR A 247 4.58 -9.96 2.14
CA TYR A 247 5.77 -10.20 2.97
C TYR A 247 6.28 -8.99 3.78
N GLU A 248 5.70 -7.80 3.61
CA GLU A 248 5.99 -6.61 4.42
C GLU A 248 5.27 -6.64 5.76
N LEU A 249 4.33 -7.59 5.94
CA LEU A 249 3.62 -7.85 7.20
C LEU A 249 2.88 -6.61 7.75
N SER A 250 2.65 -5.61 6.90
CA SER A 250 1.78 -4.47 7.18
C SER A 250 0.46 -4.67 6.42
N PRO A 251 -0.67 -4.78 7.14
CA PRO A 251 -1.99 -4.78 6.51
C PRO A 251 -2.25 -3.59 5.58
N SER A 252 -1.77 -2.39 5.90
CA SER A 252 -1.89 -1.24 4.99
C SER A 252 -1.12 -1.43 3.68
N TYR A 253 0.10 -1.96 3.71
CA TYR A 253 0.87 -2.24 2.50
C TYR A 253 0.36 -3.48 1.75
N HIS A 254 -0.22 -4.45 2.46
CA HIS A 254 -0.97 -5.53 1.82
C HIS A 254 -2.15 -4.97 1.01
N ILE A 255 -2.93 -4.04 1.57
CA ILE A 255 -4.01 -3.35 0.86
C ILE A 255 -3.46 -2.58 -0.36
N GLU A 256 -2.40 -1.79 -0.20
CA GLU A 256 -1.80 -1.04 -1.33
C GLU A 256 -1.40 -1.96 -2.49
N VAL A 257 -0.73 -3.07 -2.17
CA VAL A 257 -0.33 -4.05 -3.19
C VAL A 257 -1.55 -4.73 -3.80
N LEU A 258 -2.56 -5.11 -3.00
CA LEU A 258 -3.80 -5.68 -3.50
C LEU A 258 -4.51 -4.74 -4.47
N MET A 259 -4.62 -3.44 -4.16
CA MET A 259 -5.14 -2.42 -5.09
C MET A 259 -4.36 -2.41 -6.41
N HIS A 260 -3.03 -2.57 -6.35
CA HIS A 260 -2.22 -2.61 -7.58
C HIS A 260 -2.55 -3.80 -8.47
N TYR A 261 -2.84 -4.98 -7.89
CA TYR A 261 -3.30 -6.14 -8.66
C TYR A 261 -4.70 -5.92 -9.23
N ILE A 262 -5.65 -5.43 -8.44
CA ILE A 262 -7.03 -5.15 -8.89
C ILE A 262 -7.02 -4.18 -10.07
N GLU A 263 -6.38 -3.02 -9.91
CA GLU A 263 -6.34 -2.00 -10.94
C GLU A 263 -5.61 -2.47 -12.21
N SER A 264 -4.55 -3.27 -12.06
CA SER A 264 -3.85 -3.87 -13.20
C SER A 264 -4.74 -4.87 -13.95
N ALA A 265 -5.50 -5.69 -13.24
CA ALA A 265 -6.45 -6.62 -13.84
C ALA A 265 -7.55 -5.88 -14.61
N LEU A 266 -8.14 -4.85 -14.00
CA LEU A 266 -9.24 -4.09 -14.59
C LEU A 266 -8.80 -3.32 -15.84
N VAL A 267 -7.61 -2.68 -15.83
CA VAL A 267 -7.12 -1.97 -17.03
C VAL A 267 -6.85 -2.95 -18.17
N LEU A 268 -6.40 -4.17 -17.88
CA LEU A 268 -6.18 -5.21 -18.88
C LEU A 268 -7.50 -5.70 -19.49
N GLN A 269 -8.47 -6.10 -18.65
CA GLN A 269 -9.77 -6.60 -19.12
C GLN A 269 -10.51 -5.57 -19.97
N ARG A 270 -10.53 -4.31 -19.53
CA ARG A 270 -11.23 -3.23 -20.24
C ARG A 270 -10.63 -2.90 -21.60
N ASN A 271 -9.38 -3.30 -21.85
CA ASN A 271 -8.63 -2.96 -23.05
C ASN A 271 -8.22 -4.20 -23.84
N SER A 272 -9.08 -5.22 -23.87
CA SER A 272 -8.93 -6.41 -24.71
C SER A 272 -7.71 -7.29 -24.38
N HIS A 273 -7.31 -7.31 -23.10
CA HIS A 273 -6.28 -8.20 -22.57
C HIS A 273 -6.84 -9.15 -21.50
N ASP A 274 -8.04 -9.70 -21.75
CA ASP A 274 -8.84 -10.46 -20.78
C ASP A 274 -8.09 -11.62 -20.12
N GLY A 275 -7.33 -12.40 -20.90
CA GLY A 275 -6.56 -13.53 -20.36
C GLY A 275 -5.53 -13.10 -19.32
N ALA A 276 -4.75 -12.06 -19.62
CA ALA A 276 -3.78 -11.50 -18.67
C ALA A 276 -4.47 -10.84 -17.48
N GLY A 277 -5.58 -10.14 -17.72
CA GLY A 277 -6.38 -9.52 -16.67
C GLY A 277 -6.95 -10.53 -15.68
N LYS A 278 -7.50 -11.64 -16.17
CA LYS A 278 -7.98 -12.76 -15.35
C LYS A 278 -6.87 -13.37 -14.50
N GLU A 279 -5.70 -13.62 -15.09
CA GLU A 279 -4.54 -14.19 -14.39
C GLU A 279 -4.04 -13.28 -13.24
N VAL A 280 -4.12 -11.96 -13.41
CA VAL A 280 -3.76 -10.98 -12.38
C VAL A 280 -4.87 -10.88 -11.32
N LEU A 281 -6.13 -11.02 -11.71
CA LEU A 281 -7.27 -10.99 -10.79
C LEU A 281 -7.33 -12.23 -9.88
N GLU A 282 -6.98 -13.41 -10.40
CA GLU A 282 -6.88 -14.65 -9.60
C GLU A 282 -5.82 -14.52 -8.49
N LYS A 283 -4.72 -13.81 -8.76
CA LYS A 283 -3.71 -13.47 -7.75
C LYS A 283 -4.26 -12.52 -6.68
N ALA A 284 -5.01 -11.50 -7.10
CA ALA A 284 -5.70 -10.61 -6.17
C ALA A 284 -6.65 -11.39 -5.24
N LYS A 285 -7.37 -12.40 -5.76
CA LYS A 285 -8.28 -13.23 -4.97
C LYS A 285 -7.57 -13.93 -3.80
N ILE A 286 -6.36 -14.45 -4.00
CA ILE A 286 -5.56 -15.08 -2.92
C ILE A 286 -5.26 -14.08 -1.80
N MET A 287 -4.89 -12.86 -2.18
CA MET A 287 -4.63 -11.78 -1.22
C MET A 287 -5.92 -11.34 -0.51
N PHE A 288 -7.05 -11.32 -1.19
CA PHE A 288 -8.35 -11.03 -0.59
C PHE A 288 -8.75 -12.02 0.51
N GLU A 289 -8.53 -13.32 0.29
CA GLU A 289 -8.79 -14.34 1.32
C GLU A 289 -7.94 -14.09 2.56
N TYR A 290 -6.66 -13.72 2.38
CA TYR A 290 -5.81 -13.32 3.50
C TYR A 290 -6.33 -12.08 4.22
N LEU A 291 -6.65 -11.01 3.49
CA LEU A 291 -7.16 -9.77 4.07
C LEU A 291 -8.41 -10.04 4.90
N TYR A 292 -9.38 -10.78 4.36
CA TYR A 292 -10.55 -11.23 5.09
C TYR A 292 -10.17 -12.01 6.34
N ASN A 293 -9.27 -12.98 6.23
CA ASN A 293 -8.85 -13.78 7.39
C ASN A 293 -8.19 -12.97 8.52
N ILE A 294 -7.67 -11.77 8.26
CA ILE A 294 -7.01 -10.94 9.28
C ILE A 294 -7.87 -9.82 9.87
N ILE A 295 -8.94 -9.38 9.21
CA ILE A 295 -9.77 -8.29 9.74
C ILE A 295 -10.41 -8.65 11.09
N THR A 296 -10.62 -7.60 11.89
CA THR A 296 -11.35 -7.70 13.15
C THR A 296 -12.85 -7.95 12.90
N PRO A 297 -13.62 -8.39 13.91
CA PRO A 297 -15.07 -8.54 13.81
C PRO A 297 -15.81 -7.25 13.45
N TYR A 298 -15.15 -6.10 13.59
CA TYR A 298 -15.70 -4.77 13.34
C TYR A 298 -15.29 -4.17 11.98
N GLY A 299 -14.63 -4.95 11.13
CA GLY A 299 -14.25 -4.49 9.79
C GLY A 299 -13.05 -3.54 9.80
N GLU A 300 -12.13 -3.72 10.75
CA GLU A 300 -10.88 -2.97 10.83
C GLU A 300 -9.69 -3.89 10.52
N ILE A 301 -8.58 -3.30 10.07
CA ILE A 301 -7.32 -4.03 10.00
C ILE A 301 -6.59 -4.00 11.35
N PRO A 302 -5.83 -5.05 11.71
CA PRO A 302 -4.91 -4.96 12.83
C PRO A 302 -3.80 -3.95 12.50
N LEU A 303 -3.48 -3.06 13.45
CA LEU A 303 -2.52 -1.96 13.23
C LEU A 303 -1.04 -2.36 13.42
N VAL A 304 -0.72 -3.62 13.17
CA VAL A 304 0.65 -4.15 13.25
C VAL A 304 1.56 -3.53 12.19
N ASN A 305 2.84 -3.38 12.52
CA ASN A 305 3.85 -2.75 11.66
C ASN A 305 3.43 -1.34 11.18
N ASP A 306 3.87 -0.92 10.00
CA ASP A 306 3.43 0.35 9.40
C ASP A 306 2.00 0.26 8.85
N SER A 307 0.99 0.27 9.72
CA SER A 307 -0.43 0.27 9.33
C SER A 307 -1.23 1.42 9.96
N THR A 308 -2.26 1.87 9.23
CA THR A 308 -3.31 2.83 9.67
C THR A 308 -4.65 2.45 9.02
N GLN A 309 -5.77 2.75 9.68
CA GLN A 309 -7.10 2.33 9.19
C GLN A 309 -7.51 2.97 7.85
N ASP A 310 -6.93 4.11 7.51
CA ASP A 310 -7.30 4.96 6.37
C ASP A 310 -6.30 4.95 5.21
N TYR A 311 -5.19 4.20 5.32
CA TYR A 311 -4.18 4.12 4.27
C TYR A 311 -4.07 2.71 3.68
N PRO A 312 -3.98 2.59 2.35
CA PRO A 312 -4.14 3.65 1.33
C PRO A 312 -5.59 4.07 1.10
N VAL A 313 -6.54 3.20 1.45
CA VAL A 313 -7.98 3.45 1.54
C VAL A 313 -8.52 2.61 2.70
N PRO A 314 -9.67 2.96 3.29
CA PRO A 314 -10.35 2.13 4.27
C PRO A 314 -10.57 0.68 3.77
N VAL A 315 -10.37 -0.30 4.65
CA VAL A 315 -10.43 -1.72 4.29
C VAL A 315 -11.83 -2.16 3.81
N ASN A 316 -12.89 -1.53 4.30
CA ASN A 316 -14.26 -1.79 3.89
C ASN A 316 -14.46 -1.58 2.37
N GLU A 317 -13.90 -0.52 1.79
CA GLU A 317 -13.96 -0.27 0.34
C GLU A 317 -13.21 -1.33 -0.47
N ILE A 318 -12.15 -1.90 0.09
CA ILE A 318 -11.46 -3.02 -0.55
C ILE A 318 -12.33 -4.27 -0.51
N LEU A 319 -12.91 -4.61 0.64
CA LEU A 319 -13.76 -5.79 0.81
C LEU A 319 -15.03 -5.70 -0.05
N GLU A 320 -15.61 -4.51 -0.20
CA GLU A 320 -16.66 -4.24 -1.19
C GLU A 320 -16.23 -4.57 -2.62
N CYS A 321 -15.03 -4.12 -3.04
CA CYS A 321 -14.48 -4.50 -4.35
C CYS A 321 -14.41 -6.01 -4.48
N GLY A 322 -13.93 -6.71 -3.46
CA GLY A 322 -13.86 -8.17 -3.42
C GLY A 322 -15.24 -8.83 -3.53
N ALA A 323 -16.23 -8.30 -2.80
CA ALA A 323 -17.61 -8.80 -2.83
C ALA A 323 -18.17 -8.77 -4.25
N VAL A 324 -18.05 -7.63 -4.94
CA VAL A 324 -18.56 -7.46 -6.31
C VAL A 324 -17.73 -8.29 -7.32
N LEU A 325 -16.40 -8.18 -7.28
CA LEU A 325 -15.53 -8.83 -8.27
C LEU A 325 -15.61 -10.35 -8.25
N PHE A 326 -15.81 -10.95 -7.08
CA PHE A 326 -15.86 -12.41 -6.93
C PHE A 326 -17.26 -12.95 -6.66
N ASN A 327 -18.27 -12.09 -6.60
CA ASN A 327 -19.62 -12.43 -6.16
C ASN A 327 -19.61 -13.19 -4.82
N ASP A 328 -18.86 -12.66 -3.84
CA ASP A 328 -18.61 -13.32 -2.56
C ASP A 328 -19.16 -12.51 -1.39
N ALA A 329 -20.31 -12.97 -0.89
CA ALA A 329 -21.06 -12.35 0.19
C ALA A 329 -20.35 -12.34 1.56
N ARG A 330 -19.26 -13.10 1.74
CA ARG A 330 -18.44 -13.04 2.96
C ARG A 330 -17.85 -11.66 3.16
N TYR A 331 -17.38 -11.03 2.09
CA TYR A 331 -16.74 -9.72 2.17
C TYR A 331 -17.75 -8.59 2.46
N LYS A 332 -19.01 -8.74 2.00
CA LYS A 332 -20.07 -7.74 2.22
C LYS A 332 -20.32 -7.45 3.70
N LYS A 333 -20.16 -8.45 4.58
CA LYS A 333 -20.30 -8.29 6.04
C LYS A 333 -19.51 -7.12 6.62
N PHE A 334 -18.34 -6.86 6.04
CA PHE A 334 -17.38 -5.87 6.52
C PHE A 334 -17.24 -4.66 5.57
N GLY A 335 -18.07 -4.61 4.52
CA GLY A 335 -18.19 -3.44 3.67
C GLY A 335 -19.16 -2.41 4.26
N ASN A 336 -19.21 -1.23 3.65
CA ASN A 336 -20.19 -0.21 4.03
C ASN A 336 -21.61 -0.61 3.56
N PRO A 337 -22.68 -0.05 4.17
CA PRO A 337 -24.06 -0.28 3.70
C PRO A 337 -24.28 0.08 2.23
N THR A 338 -23.54 1.08 1.74
CA THR A 338 -23.47 1.50 0.34
C THR A 338 -22.01 1.51 -0.10
N LEU A 339 -21.74 1.20 -1.38
CA LEU A 339 -20.38 1.19 -1.89
C LEU A 339 -19.63 2.51 -1.62
N GLY A 340 -18.40 2.37 -1.14
CA GLY A 340 -17.43 3.44 -1.01
C GLY A 340 -16.93 3.93 -2.36
N PHE A 341 -16.33 5.12 -2.34
CA PHE A 341 -15.95 5.84 -3.54
C PHE A 341 -14.88 5.10 -4.35
N TYR A 342 -13.92 4.46 -3.70
CA TYR A 342 -12.90 3.65 -4.36
C TYR A 342 -13.54 2.51 -5.16
N THR A 343 -14.51 1.79 -4.59
CA THR A 343 -15.21 0.69 -5.28
C THR A 343 -15.98 1.19 -6.49
N ILE A 344 -16.73 2.28 -6.32
CA ILE A 344 -17.51 2.89 -7.41
C ILE A 344 -16.57 3.37 -8.53
N LYS A 345 -15.49 4.06 -8.17
CA LYS A 345 -14.46 4.52 -9.13
C LYS A 345 -13.90 3.38 -9.95
N LEU A 346 -13.71 2.22 -9.33
CA LEU A 346 -13.16 1.06 -10.01
C LEU A 346 -14.18 0.28 -10.80
N LEU A 347 -15.40 0.08 -10.33
CA LEU A 347 -16.36 -0.88 -10.88
C LEU A 347 -17.56 -0.24 -11.59
N GLY A 348 -17.74 1.08 -11.43
CA GLY A 348 -18.82 1.85 -12.05
C GLY A 348 -20.18 1.68 -11.35
N ALA A 349 -21.13 2.49 -11.77
CA ALA A 349 -22.51 2.54 -11.27
C ALA A 349 -23.22 1.20 -11.13
N GLU A 350 -23.05 0.32 -12.13
CA GLU A 350 -23.73 -0.98 -12.20
C GLU A 350 -23.40 -1.88 -10.99
N SER A 351 -22.21 -1.71 -10.40
CA SER A 351 -21.78 -2.44 -9.21
C SER A 351 -22.61 -2.12 -7.97
N ILE A 352 -23.23 -0.93 -7.90
CA ILE A 352 -24.04 -0.49 -6.75
C ILE A 352 -25.24 -1.42 -6.57
N ASN A 353 -25.95 -1.73 -7.66
CA ASN A 353 -27.11 -2.62 -7.60
C ASN A 353 -26.70 -4.07 -7.30
N ALA A 354 -25.63 -4.55 -7.93
CA ALA A 354 -25.09 -5.88 -7.65
C ALA A 354 -24.71 -6.04 -6.16
N TYR A 355 -24.04 -5.03 -5.59
CA TYR A 355 -23.68 -5.03 -4.18
C TYR A 355 -24.92 -4.93 -3.28
N LYS A 356 -25.88 -4.05 -3.57
CA LYS A 356 -27.13 -3.91 -2.79
C LYS A 356 -27.91 -5.22 -2.71
N CYS A 357 -28.08 -5.92 -3.83
CA CYS A 357 -28.84 -7.17 -3.92
C CYS A 357 -28.17 -8.37 -3.23
N MET A 358 -26.89 -8.29 -2.87
CA MET A 358 -26.18 -9.36 -2.18
C MET A 358 -26.60 -9.44 -0.71
N GLU A 359 -26.94 -10.61 -0.18
CA GLU A 359 -27.18 -10.78 1.25
C GLU A 359 -25.85 -11.01 1.98
N ALA A 360 -25.57 -10.26 3.05
CA ALA A 360 -24.31 -10.39 3.78
C ALA A 360 -24.28 -11.69 4.59
N LEU A 361 -23.19 -12.45 4.50
CA LEU A 361 -23.00 -13.64 5.35
C LEU A 361 -22.60 -13.24 6.79
N PRO A 362 -22.77 -14.13 7.79
CA PRO A 362 -22.54 -13.81 9.21
C PRO A 362 -21.11 -13.35 9.57
N GLY A 363 -20.12 -13.58 8.70
CA GLY A 363 -18.72 -13.23 8.90
C GLY A 363 -17.86 -14.45 9.26
N HIS A 364 -16.89 -14.24 10.14
CA HIS A 364 -15.97 -15.30 10.58
C HIS A 364 -16.64 -16.29 11.53
N LYS A 365 -16.20 -17.55 11.47
CA LYS A 365 -16.60 -18.57 12.45
C LYS A 365 -15.71 -18.46 13.70
N THR A 366 -16.25 -18.89 14.83
CA THR A 366 -15.49 -19.11 16.08
C THR A 366 -14.40 -20.15 15.85
N GLY A 367 -13.23 -19.94 16.46
CA GLY A 367 -12.08 -20.83 16.35
C GLY A 367 -10.77 -20.06 16.25
N ALA A 368 -9.69 -20.78 15.96
CA ALA A 368 -8.37 -20.18 15.77
C ALA A 368 -7.69 -20.66 14.50
N VAL A 369 -6.91 -19.78 13.88
CA VAL A 369 -6.12 -20.05 12.67
C VAL A 369 -4.69 -19.55 12.87
N LEU A 370 -3.71 -20.39 12.50
CA LEU A 370 -2.31 -20.00 12.40
C LEU A 370 -1.96 -19.80 10.93
N ASN A 371 -1.77 -18.54 10.53
CA ASN A 371 -1.21 -18.19 9.24
C ASN A 371 0.31 -18.42 9.31
N LYS A 372 0.78 -19.57 8.79
CA LYS A 372 2.12 -20.10 9.08
C LYS A 372 3.26 -19.20 8.59
N ASP A 373 3.10 -18.56 7.43
CA ASP A 373 4.18 -17.80 6.80
C ASP A 373 4.26 -16.37 7.35
N THR A 374 3.12 -15.70 7.47
CA THR A 374 3.02 -14.39 8.15
C THR A 374 3.30 -14.51 9.65
N GLY A 375 2.98 -15.66 10.24
CA GLY A 375 3.10 -15.94 11.66
C GLY A 375 1.98 -15.38 12.51
N TYR A 376 0.87 -14.92 11.92
CA TYR A 376 -0.28 -14.43 12.69
C TYR A 376 -1.16 -15.58 13.16
N TYR A 377 -1.25 -15.73 14.48
CA TYR A 377 -2.26 -16.57 15.09
C TYR A 377 -3.48 -15.71 15.43
N ILE A 378 -4.63 -16.07 14.87
CA ILE A 378 -5.87 -15.32 15.05
C ILE A 378 -6.88 -16.22 15.73
N LEU A 379 -7.40 -15.78 16.87
CA LEU A 379 -8.47 -16.44 17.60
C LEU A 379 -9.71 -15.56 17.58
N ARG A 380 -10.85 -16.19 17.34
CA ARG A 380 -12.18 -15.57 17.32
C ARG A 380 -13.15 -16.38 18.16
N ASP A 381 -13.96 -15.71 18.94
CA ASP A 381 -15.04 -16.35 19.68
C ASP A 381 -16.22 -15.40 19.86
N SER A 382 -17.42 -15.94 20.04
CA SER A 382 -18.63 -15.14 20.28
C SER A 382 -19.12 -15.40 21.69
N THR A 383 -19.15 -14.37 22.53
CA THR A 383 -19.57 -14.48 23.93
C THR A 383 -20.80 -13.60 24.20
N PRO A 384 -21.51 -13.78 25.33
CA PRO A 384 -22.57 -12.86 25.73
C PRO A 384 -22.12 -11.40 25.87
N SER A 385 -20.82 -11.15 26.08
CA SER A 385 -20.24 -9.81 26.18
C SER A 385 -19.82 -9.21 24.83
N GLY A 386 -19.99 -9.97 23.73
CA GLY A 386 -19.62 -9.60 22.38
C GLY A 386 -18.55 -10.51 21.76
N GLU A 387 -18.08 -10.10 20.58
CA GLU A 387 -17.06 -10.82 19.80
C GLU A 387 -15.68 -10.67 20.45
N ILE A 388 -14.96 -11.77 20.57
CA ILE A 388 -13.55 -11.82 20.94
C ILE A 388 -12.73 -11.90 19.66
N TYR A 389 -11.71 -11.06 19.56
CA TYR A 389 -10.69 -11.17 18.54
C TYR A 389 -9.32 -11.00 19.17
N MET A 390 -8.45 -11.96 18.92
CA MET A 390 -7.06 -11.91 19.35
C MET A 390 -6.16 -12.16 18.15
N LEU A 391 -5.17 -11.30 17.96
CA LEU A 391 -4.06 -11.54 17.05
C LEU A 391 -2.78 -11.62 17.86
N PHE A 392 -2.12 -12.77 17.79
CA PHE A 392 -0.80 -13.00 18.38
C PHE A 392 0.26 -13.14 17.28
N ASP A 393 1.22 -12.22 17.28
CA ASP A 393 2.29 -12.17 16.29
C ASP A 393 3.44 -13.14 16.63
N CYS A 394 3.41 -14.31 15.99
CA CYS A 394 4.46 -15.32 16.03
C CYS A 394 5.43 -15.20 14.85
N GLY A 395 5.31 -14.14 14.04
CA GLY A 395 6.01 -13.94 12.78
C GLY A 395 7.45 -13.51 12.92
N ASN A 396 8.18 -13.64 11.81
CA ASN A 396 9.51 -13.07 11.66
C ASN A 396 9.39 -11.65 11.09
N ILE A 397 10.33 -10.77 11.43
CA ILE A 397 10.50 -9.49 10.72
C ILE A 397 10.72 -9.75 9.22
N GLY A 398 9.89 -9.12 8.39
CA GLY A 398 9.91 -9.29 6.94
C GLY A 398 9.66 -8.00 6.14
N PRO A 399 10.09 -7.97 4.86
CA PRO A 399 10.94 -8.96 4.21
C PRO A 399 12.42 -8.77 4.58
N ASP A 400 13.21 -9.84 4.49
CA ASP A 400 14.59 -9.81 4.93
C ASP A 400 15.47 -8.80 4.15
N SER A 401 15.19 -8.63 2.86
CA SER A 401 15.95 -7.71 2.00
C SER A 401 15.56 -6.23 2.19
N ASN A 402 14.38 -5.94 2.74
CA ASN A 402 13.88 -4.59 2.96
C ASN A 402 12.84 -4.49 4.10
N PRO A 403 13.24 -4.59 5.38
CA PRO A 403 12.32 -4.48 6.52
C PRO A 403 12.00 -3.01 6.85
N GLY A 404 11.71 -2.22 5.82
CA GLY A 404 11.46 -0.78 5.95
C GLY A 404 10.27 -0.52 6.85
N HIS A 405 9.27 -1.39 6.77
CA HIS A 405 7.97 -1.27 7.42
C HIS A 405 7.78 -2.09 8.68
N SER A 406 8.75 -2.95 9.02
CA SER A 406 8.64 -3.84 10.18
C SER A 406 8.97 -3.14 11.50
N HIS A 407 8.33 -3.52 12.59
CA HIS A 407 8.64 -3.02 13.93
C HIS A 407 9.52 -4.02 14.70
N ALA A 408 9.87 -3.69 15.94
CA ALA A 408 10.49 -4.61 16.89
C ALA A 408 9.44 -5.22 17.82
N ASP A 409 8.41 -5.79 17.22
CA ASP A 409 7.12 -6.18 17.80
C ASP A 409 6.94 -7.69 17.94
N SER A 410 7.99 -8.50 17.80
CA SER A 410 7.87 -9.96 17.96
C SER A 410 7.17 -10.35 19.27
N MET A 411 6.24 -11.29 19.18
CA MET A 411 5.32 -11.72 20.26
C MET A 411 4.29 -10.67 20.67
N ASN A 412 4.03 -9.63 19.88
CA ASN A 412 2.97 -8.65 20.15
C ASN A 412 1.59 -9.31 20.19
N LEU A 413 0.73 -8.77 21.04
CA LEU A 413 -0.62 -9.26 21.26
C LEU A 413 -1.62 -8.13 21.06
N LEU A 414 -2.63 -8.39 20.23
CA LEU A 414 -3.82 -7.58 20.08
C LEU A 414 -5.01 -8.36 20.64
N LEU A 415 -5.88 -7.69 21.38
CA LEU A 415 -7.08 -8.29 21.97
C LEU A 415 -8.22 -7.28 22.03
N SER A 416 -9.36 -7.66 21.49
CA SER A 416 -10.63 -6.96 21.66
C SER A 416 -11.69 -7.91 22.20
N VAL A 417 -12.56 -7.39 23.07
CA VAL A 417 -13.74 -8.09 23.63
C VAL A 417 -14.94 -7.17 23.52
N GLY A 418 -15.90 -7.55 22.67
CA GLY A 418 -16.95 -6.64 22.26
C GLY A 418 -16.36 -5.37 21.65
N LEU A 419 -16.94 -4.22 21.95
CA LEU A 419 -16.47 -2.92 21.46
C LEU A 419 -15.18 -2.41 22.17
N ASN A 420 -14.64 -3.16 23.13
CA ASN A 420 -13.47 -2.74 23.90
C ASN A 420 -12.18 -3.33 23.32
N ASN A 421 -11.30 -2.46 22.84
CA ASN A 421 -9.95 -2.83 22.44
C ASN A 421 -9.02 -2.80 23.67
N LEU A 422 -8.72 -3.98 24.23
CA LEU A 422 -7.96 -4.14 25.48
C LEU A 422 -6.45 -4.02 25.26
N PHE A 423 -5.94 -4.68 24.23
CA PHE A 423 -4.55 -4.60 23.79
C PHE A 423 -4.52 -4.11 22.35
N VAL A 424 -3.97 -2.92 22.12
CA VAL A 424 -3.87 -2.27 20.80
C VAL A 424 -2.42 -2.06 20.41
N ASP A 425 -2.17 -1.96 19.11
CA ASP A 425 -0.88 -1.51 18.60
C ASP A 425 -0.78 0.01 18.63
N SER A 426 0.43 0.53 18.79
CA SER A 426 0.69 1.96 18.68
C SER A 426 0.65 2.48 17.23
N GLY A 427 0.78 1.59 16.25
CA GLY A 427 0.75 1.89 14.82
C GLY A 427 1.93 2.74 14.34
N THR A 428 1.76 3.35 13.17
CA THR A 428 2.86 4.02 12.44
C THR A 428 3.28 5.38 13.02
N TYR A 429 2.29 6.17 13.46
CA TYR A 429 2.36 7.60 13.83
C TYR A 429 2.92 8.57 12.77
N THR A 430 4.13 8.37 12.26
CA THR A 430 4.78 9.23 11.26
C THR A 430 5.84 8.47 10.48
N TYR A 431 6.16 8.89 9.25
CA TYR A 431 7.35 8.46 8.50
C TYR A 431 8.51 9.46 8.55
N LYS A 432 8.33 10.60 9.22
CA LYS A 432 9.40 11.59 9.36
C LYS A 432 10.55 10.98 10.17
N ILE A 433 11.79 11.24 9.75
CA ILE A 433 12.97 10.82 10.51
C ILE A 433 13.03 11.64 11.80
N CYS A 434 12.57 11.07 12.90
CA CYS A 434 12.54 11.69 14.22
C CYS A 434 12.52 10.63 15.34
N SER A 435 12.69 11.06 16.59
CA SER A 435 12.66 10.17 17.76
C SER A 435 11.32 9.46 17.92
N LYS A 436 10.20 10.11 17.56
CA LYS A 436 8.87 9.49 17.62
C LYS A 436 8.79 8.28 16.68
N ARG A 437 9.25 8.39 15.42
CA ARG A 437 9.33 7.24 14.51
C ARG A 437 10.09 6.06 15.11
N ASN A 438 11.22 6.32 15.77
CA ASN A 438 12.00 5.27 16.40
C ASN A 438 11.28 4.64 17.60
N TYR A 439 10.56 5.44 18.40
CA TYR A 439 9.76 4.95 19.52
C TYR A 439 8.62 4.04 19.06
N PHE A 440 7.82 4.47 18.09
CA PHE A 440 6.66 3.70 17.59
C PHE A 440 7.06 2.38 16.90
N ARG A 441 8.32 2.23 16.48
CA ARG A 441 8.89 0.97 15.97
C ARG A 441 9.58 0.12 17.03
N SER A 442 9.76 0.64 18.25
CA SER A 442 10.51 -0.03 19.31
C SER A 442 9.63 -1.03 20.06
N THR A 443 10.23 -2.05 20.67
CA THR A 443 9.53 -3.06 21.47
C THR A 443 8.67 -2.44 22.57
N ARG A 444 9.12 -1.34 23.18
CA ARG A 444 8.38 -0.60 24.21
C ARG A 444 7.03 -0.02 23.77
N ALA A 445 6.79 0.11 22.46
CA ALA A 445 5.52 0.60 21.92
C ALA A 445 4.51 -0.53 21.65
N HIS A 446 4.85 -1.78 21.97
CA HIS A 446 4.03 -2.96 21.67
C HIS A 446 3.75 -3.77 22.94
N ASN A 447 2.73 -4.62 22.88
CA ASN A 447 2.31 -5.46 24.01
C ASN A 447 3.21 -6.68 24.12
N THR A 448 4.51 -6.49 24.36
CA THR A 448 5.52 -7.55 24.45
C THR A 448 6.60 -7.18 25.49
N ILE A 449 7.55 -8.07 25.75
CA ILE A 449 8.58 -7.87 26.78
C ILE A 449 9.76 -7.10 26.18
N GLU A 450 10.19 -6.03 26.84
CA GLU A 450 11.47 -5.33 26.63
C GLU A 450 12.47 -5.69 27.75
N ILE A 451 13.77 -5.80 27.44
CA ILE A 451 14.83 -6.10 28.41
C ILE A 451 15.85 -4.97 28.41
N ASP A 452 16.13 -4.39 29.58
CA ASP A 452 17.13 -3.32 29.80
C ASP A 452 16.97 -2.10 28.87
N GLY A 453 15.73 -1.77 28.48
CA GLY A 453 15.45 -0.68 27.53
C GLY A 453 15.90 -0.96 26.09
N ILE A 454 16.21 -2.22 25.76
CA ILE A 454 16.66 -2.66 24.45
C ILE A 454 15.54 -3.43 23.75
N SER A 455 15.22 -3.01 22.53
CA SER A 455 14.24 -3.70 21.70
C SER A 455 14.73 -5.06 21.19
N SER A 456 13.80 -6.00 20.99
CA SER A 456 14.03 -7.36 20.48
C SER A 456 14.71 -7.39 19.10
N SER A 457 14.59 -6.30 18.34
CA SER A 457 15.23 -6.05 17.06
C SER A 457 15.82 -4.65 16.99
N GLN A 458 16.94 -4.50 16.27
CA GLN A 458 17.73 -3.27 16.24
C GLN A 458 17.18 -2.27 15.22
N ILE A 459 16.22 -1.44 15.64
CA ILE A 459 15.75 -0.28 14.87
C ILE A 459 16.80 0.83 14.97
N TRP A 460 17.32 1.30 13.83
CA TRP A 460 18.38 2.33 13.83
C TRP A 460 18.12 3.51 12.88
N SER A 461 17.04 3.46 12.09
CA SER A 461 16.54 4.59 11.30
C SER A 461 15.07 4.39 10.94
N ALA A 462 14.43 5.41 10.36
CA ALA A 462 13.00 5.43 10.05
C ALA A 462 12.51 4.27 9.19
N PHE A 463 13.41 3.66 8.39
CA PHE A 463 13.15 2.54 7.48
C PHE A 463 14.27 1.47 7.56
N ARG A 464 14.94 1.31 8.71
CA ARG A 464 16.12 0.44 8.81
C ARG A 464 16.14 -0.40 10.08
N VAL A 465 16.32 -1.71 9.86
CA VAL A 465 16.49 -2.73 10.90
C VAL A 465 17.82 -3.45 10.70
N GLY A 466 18.62 -3.52 11.77
CA GLY A 466 19.90 -4.23 11.82
C GLY A 466 19.69 -5.69 12.21
N LYS A 467 20.19 -6.08 13.40
CA LYS A 467 19.90 -7.40 13.98
C LYS A 467 18.39 -7.57 14.22
N ARG A 468 17.87 -8.77 13.98
CA ARG A 468 16.42 -9.06 13.99
C ARG A 468 16.13 -10.24 14.90
N ALA A 469 15.02 -10.20 15.61
CA ALA A 469 14.41 -11.36 16.22
C ALA A 469 14.03 -12.39 15.15
N ARG A 470 14.11 -13.67 15.51
CA ARG A 470 13.57 -14.76 14.70
C ARG A 470 12.66 -15.55 15.59
N SER A 471 11.43 -15.69 15.14
CA SER A 471 10.34 -16.30 15.86
C SER A 471 10.10 -17.71 15.33
N LYS A 472 9.61 -18.57 16.20
CA LYS A 472 9.02 -19.87 15.82
C LYS A 472 7.89 -20.20 16.77
N VAL A 473 6.88 -20.88 16.24
CA VAL A 473 5.84 -21.52 17.06
C VAL A 473 6.43 -22.79 17.67
N VAL A 474 6.31 -22.93 18.99
CA VAL A 474 6.77 -24.08 19.77
C VAL A 474 5.67 -25.14 19.84
N ASN A 475 4.43 -24.70 20.12
CA ASN A 475 3.27 -25.58 20.19
C ASN A 475 2.00 -24.79 19.82
N ASN A 476 1.02 -25.46 19.23
CA ASN A 476 -0.31 -24.91 18.94
C ASN A 476 -1.33 -26.05 19.03
N THR A 477 -2.38 -25.85 19.81
CA THR A 477 -3.46 -26.82 20.05
C THR A 477 -4.80 -26.10 20.03
N LEU A 478 -5.76 -26.65 19.31
CA LEU A 478 -7.13 -26.16 19.24
C LEU A 478 -8.06 -27.31 19.64
N GLU A 479 -8.71 -27.17 20.78
CA GLU A 479 -9.69 -28.12 21.31
C GLU A 479 -11.08 -27.47 21.37
N ASP A 480 -12.10 -28.27 21.68
CA ASP A 480 -13.47 -27.78 21.84
C ASP A 480 -13.63 -26.85 23.04
N THR A 481 -12.86 -27.03 24.11
CA THR A 481 -12.97 -26.25 25.36
C THR A 481 -11.88 -25.18 25.52
N TYR A 482 -10.77 -25.28 24.80
CA TYR A 482 -9.68 -24.31 24.90
C TYR A 482 -8.87 -24.16 23.60
N SER A 483 -8.08 -23.10 23.53
CA SER A 483 -7.07 -22.90 22.49
C SER A 483 -5.75 -22.53 23.16
N TYR A 484 -4.66 -23.17 22.74
CA TYR A 484 -3.33 -22.95 23.29
C TYR A 484 -2.34 -22.67 22.17
N ILE A 485 -1.53 -21.63 22.33
CA ILE A 485 -0.39 -21.38 21.45
C ILE A 485 0.82 -20.93 22.26
N SER A 486 1.99 -21.46 21.92
CA SER A 486 3.28 -21.04 22.47
C SER A 486 4.24 -20.71 21.35
N ALA A 487 4.86 -19.54 21.41
CA ALA A 487 5.86 -19.12 20.46
C ALA A 487 7.05 -18.48 21.20
N GLU A 488 8.21 -18.50 20.55
CA GLU A 488 9.43 -17.91 21.12
C GLU A 488 10.27 -17.20 20.06
N HIS A 489 11.06 -16.22 20.50
CA HIS A 489 12.08 -15.58 19.67
C HIS A 489 13.40 -15.41 20.41
N ASP A 490 14.50 -15.38 19.64
CA ASP A 490 15.88 -15.26 20.13
C ASP A 490 16.47 -13.85 19.92
N GLY A 491 15.61 -12.83 19.80
CA GLY A 491 16.01 -11.44 19.53
C GLY A 491 17.05 -10.91 20.52
N TYR A 492 16.83 -11.15 21.82
CA TYR A 492 17.72 -10.72 22.91
C TYR A 492 19.10 -11.37 22.85
N SER A 493 19.18 -12.65 22.48
CA SER A 493 20.46 -13.32 22.21
C SER A 493 21.29 -12.62 21.13
N ARG A 494 20.64 -11.93 20.17
CA ARG A 494 21.32 -11.23 19.10
C ARG A 494 21.69 -9.80 19.49
N VAL A 495 20.75 -9.05 20.07
CA VAL A 495 20.95 -7.62 20.36
C VAL A 495 21.81 -7.38 21.59
N LEU A 496 21.67 -8.19 22.66
CA LEU A 496 22.43 -8.06 23.92
C LEU A 496 23.79 -8.80 23.91
N GLY A 497 24.08 -9.62 22.90
CA GLY A 497 25.38 -10.24 22.73
C GLY A 497 25.56 -11.55 23.51
N LYS A 498 26.35 -11.56 24.59
CA LYS A 498 26.81 -12.81 25.26
C LYS A 498 25.72 -13.59 25.99
N SER A 499 24.58 -12.98 26.28
CA SER A 499 23.48 -13.61 27.00
C SER A 499 22.61 -14.41 26.03
N ARG A 500 22.48 -15.73 26.24
CA ARG A 500 21.53 -16.57 25.49
C ARG A 500 20.14 -16.41 26.08
N ILE A 501 19.49 -15.30 25.75
CA ILE A 501 18.13 -14.99 26.19
C ILE A 501 17.15 -15.27 25.04
N THR A 502 16.17 -16.11 25.34
CA THR A 502 15.00 -16.38 24.50
C THR A 502 13.79 -15.87 25.25
N HIS A 503 12.90 -15.16 24.57
CA HIS A 503 11.59 -14.79 25.10
C HIS A 503 10.56 -15.75 24.52
N ARG A 504 9.86 -16.47 25.41
CA ARG A 504 8.75 -17.36 25.08
C ARG A 504 7.47 -16.78 25.68
N ARG A 505 6.40 -16.79 24.90
CA ARG A 505 5.05 -16.41 25.33
C ARG A 505 4.09 -17.56 25.02
N SER A 506 3.24 -17.88 25.96
CA SER A 506 2.23 -18.93 25.84
C SER A 506 0.87 -18.37 26.17
N ILE A 507 -0.09 -18.52 25.27
CA ILE A 507 -1.45 -18.04 25.46
C ILE A 507 -2.36 -19.26 25.56
N LEU A 508 -3.14 -19.32 26.65
CA LEU A 508 -4.21 -20.28 26.86
C LEU A 508 -5.54 -19.52 26.94
N TYR A 509 -6.40 -19.73 25.95
CA TYR A 509 -7.78 -19.26 25.96
C TYR A 509 -8.70 -20.40 26.38
N ILE A 510 -9.34 -20.28 27.53
CA ILE A 510 -10.39 -21.18 28.01
C ILE A 510 -11.73 -20.61 27.55
N LYS A 511 -12.41 -21.30 26.64
CA LYS A 511 -13.56 -20.74 25.92
C LYS A 511 -14.69 -20.37 26.87
N GLY A 512 -15.19 -19.14 26.75
CA GLY A 512 -16.25 -18.62 27.61
C GLY A 512 -15.82 -18.28 29.04
N GLU A 513 -14.54 -18.45 29.41
CA GLU A 513 -14.06 -18.22 30.77
C GLU A 513 -12.96 -17.17 30.84
N SER A 514 -11.77 -17.44 30.30
CA SER A 514 -10.59 -16.62 30.56
C SER A 514 -9.48 -16.75 29.52
N LEU A 515 -8.57 -15.77 29.53
CA LEU A 515 -7.33 -15.76 28.76
C LEU A 515 -6.14 -15.67 29.73
N VAL A 516 -5.19 -16.59 29.61
CA VAL A 516 -3.93 -16.62 30.36
C VAL A 516 -2.77 -16.40 29.39
N ILE A 517 -1.86 -15.49 29.72
CA ILE A 517 -0.72 -15.06 28.88
C ILE A 517 0.60 -15.29 29.62
#